data_AF-A0A504YFI7-F1
#
_entry.id   AF-A0A504YFI7-F1
#
_cell.length_a   1.000
_cell.length_b   1.000
_cell.length_c   1.000
_cell.angle_alpha   90.00
_cell.angle_beta   90.00
_cell.angle_gamma   90.00
#
_symmetry.space_group_name_H-M   'P 1'
#
loop_
_entity.id
_entity.type
_entity.pdbx_description
1 polymer ?
#
loop_
_entity_poly.entity_id
_entity_poly.type
_entity_poly.pdbx_seq_one_letter_code
_entity_poly.pdbx_strand_id
1 'polypeptide(L)'
;MQEYDFQYSYRARKKHTSADTLSRIPQNAQINSVFADASTDVSWKNAQVNHPYTSFIYKRQEENGLKPFGIEMSERPRDERALWAEWTKPAIINGMLQLLGKDNQIRVVVPRT
;
A
#
# COMPACT_ATOMS: atom_id res chain seq x y z
N MET A 1 -34.10 24.55 1.67
CA MET A 1 -34.30 24.51 0.20
C MET A 1 -34.39 25.91 -0.43
N GLN A 2 -34.40 26.99 0.35
CA GLN A 2 -34.59 28.37 -0.16
C GLN A 2 -33.26 29.08 -0.50
N GLU A 3 -32.13 28.40 -0.37
CA GLU A 3 -30.77 28.91 -0.68
C GLU A 3 -30.21 28.41 -2.02
N TYR A 4 -30.92 27.53 -2.73
CA TYR A 4 -30.46 26.97 -4.01
C TYR A 4 -31.56 27.08 -5.07
N ASP A 5 -31.19 27.56 -6.25
CA ASP A 5 -32.03 27.50 -7.44
C ASP A 5 -31.86 26.11 -8.07
N PHE A 6 -32.88 25.24 -7.92
CA PHE A 6 -32.84 23.89 -8.44
C PHE A 6 -33.99 23.63 -9.40
N GLN A 7 -33.68 22.96 -10.51
CA GLN A 7 -34.68 22.44 -11.43
C GLN A 7 -34.88 20.94 -11.21
N TYR A 8 -36.13 20.54 -10.95
CA TYR A 8 -36.48 19.14 -10.80
C TYR A 8 -36.56 18.45 -12.17
N SER A 9 -35.77 17.40 -12.38
CA SER A 9 -35.85 16.58 -13.58
C SER A 9 -35.89 15.10 -13.21
N TYR A 10 -36.89 14.39 -13.75
CA TYR A 10 -36.97 12.94 -13.62
C TYR A 10 -35.96 12.29 -14.57
N ARG A 11 -35.11 11.40 -14.03
CA ARG A 11 -34.09 10.68 -14.79
C ARG A 11 -34.30 9.17 -14.64
N ALA A 12 -34.51 8.49 -15.76
CA ALA A 12 -34.71 7.04 -15.77
C ALA A 12 -33.39 6.27 -15.50
N ARG A 13 -33.52 5.09 -14.88
CA ARG A 13 -32.45 4.22 -14.32
C ARG A 13 -31.12 4.16 -15.09
N LYS A 14 -31.13 4.12 -16.43
CA LYS A 14 -29.91 4.05 -17.26
C LYS A 14 -28.97 5.26 -17.12
N LYS A 15 -29.45 6.40 -16.62
CA LYS A 15 -28.66 7.63 -16.42
C LYS A 15 -28.14 7.80 -14.98
N HIS A 16 -28.37 6.83 -14.10
CA HIS A 16 -28.02 6.88 -12.68
C HIS A 16 -26.82 6.02 -12.27
N THR A 17 -26.14 5.36 -13.21
CA THR A 17 -25.14 4.34 -12.88
C THR A 17 -24.05 4.82 -11.91
N SER A 18 -23.56 6.06 -12.05
CA SER A 18 -22.57 6.63 -11.13
C SER A 18 -23.15 6.91 -9.74
N ALA A 19 -24.30 7.57 -9.65
CA ALA A 19 -24.97 7.87 -8.38
C ALA A 19 -25.45 6.61 -7.66
N ASP A 20 -25.94 5.61 -8.40
CA ASP A 20 -26.40 4.33 -7.87
C ASP A 20 -25.20 3.48 -7.40
N THR A 21 -24.04 3.58 -8.07
CA THR A 21 -22.81 2.92 -7.61
C THR A 21 -22.27 3.55 -6.32
N LEU A 22 -22.31 4.88 -6.20
CA LEU A 22 -21.82 5.60 -5.01
C LEU A 22 -22.80 5.56 -3.84
N SER A 23 -24.10 5.40 -4.09
CA SER A 23 -25.13 5.26 -3.04
C SER A 23 -25.17 3.85 -2.45
N ARG A 24 -24.55 2.86 -3.08
CA ARG A 24 -24.51 1.50 -2.54
C ARG A 24 -23.57 1.47 -1.34
N ILE A 25 -24.05 0.82 -0.28
CA ILE A 25 -23.29 0.59 0.96
C ILE A 25 -21.94 -0.05 0.59
N PRO A 26 -20.80 0.51 1.03
CA PRO A 26 -19.50 -0.07 0.73
C PRO A 26 -19.45 -1.48 1.29
N GLN A 27 -19.37 -2.48 0.41
CA GLN A 27 -19.05 -3.82 0.84
C GLN A 27 -17.59 -3.82 1.26
N ASN A 28 -17.32 -4.17 2.52
CA ASN A 28 -15.99 -4.52 2.98
C ASN A 28 -15.58 -5.82 2.28
N ALA A 29 -15.18 -5.72 1.01
CA ALA A 29 -14.49 -6.79 0.34
C ALA A 29 -13.15 -6.97 1.06
N GLN A 30 -12.94 -8.14 1.67
CA GLN A 30 -11.60 -8.59 2.00
C GLN A 30 -10.87 -8.86 0.69
N ILE A 31 -10.29 -7.80 0.11
CA ILE A 31 -9.40 -7.91 -1.03
C ILE A 31 -8.07 -8.42 -0.48
N ASN A 32 -7.95 -9.75 -0.37
CA ASN A 32 -6.70 -10.38 0.08
C ASN A 32 -5.59 -10.34 -0.97
N SER A 33 -5.91 -9.99 -2.21
CA SER A 33 -4.94 -9.62 -3.23
C SER A 33 -5.66 -8.98 -4.42
N VAL A 34 -5.26 -7.77 -4.79
CA VAL A 34 -5.39 -7.33 -6.17
C VAL A 34 -4.29 -8.11 -6.90
N PHE A 35 -4.66 -9.01 -7.81
CA PHE A 35 -3.68 -9.62 -8.70
C PHE A 35 -3.05 -8.50 -9.52
N ALA A 36 -1.90 -8.02 -9.04
CA ALA A 36 -1.04 -7.14 -9.78
C ALA A 36 -0.52 -7.96 -10.97
N ASP A 37 -0.71 -7.46 -12.19
CA ASP A 37 -0.12 -8.07 -13.38
C ASP A 37 1.40 -8.22 -13.14
N ALA A 38 2.06 -9.24 -13.72
CA ALA A 38 3.48 -9.49 -13.50
C ALA A 38 4.36 -8.28 -13.85
N SER A 39 3.89 -7.41 -14.77
CA SER A 39 4.49 -6.11 -15.09
C SER A 39 4.49 -5.13 -13.91
N THR A 40 3.48 -5.21 -13.04
CA THR A 40 3.29 -4.41 -11.85
C THR A 40 4.23 -4.86 -10.73
N ASP A 41 4.48 -6.17 -10.59
CA ASP A 41 5.43 -6.71 -9.60
C ASP A 41 6.87 -6.23 -9.88
N VAL A 42 7.27 -6.22 -11.15
CA VAL A 42 8.57 -5.67 -11.58
C VAL A 42 8.66 -4.17 -11.30
N SER A 43 7.57 -3.43 -11.50
CA SER A 43 7.50 -2.00 -11.19
C SER A 43 7.65 -1.74 -9.69
N TRP A 44 6.95 -2.49 -8.84
CA TRP A 44 7.04 -2.35 -7.39
C TRP A 44 8.39 -2.73 -6.83
N LYS A 45 8.98 -3.84 -7.28
CA LYS A 45 10.34 -4.22 -6.91
C LYS A 45 11.32 -3.10 -7.24
N ASN A 46 11.30 -2.60 -8.47
CA ASN A 46 12.19 -1.51 -8.88
C ASN A 46 11.95 -0.24 -8.08
N ALA A 47 10.69 0.12 -7.81
CA ALA A 47 10.38 1.26 -6.96
C ALA A 47 10.98 1.08 -5.56
N GLN A 48 10.82 -0.09 -4.94
CA GLN A 48 11.29 -0.34 -3.58
C GLN A 48 12.83 -0.41 -3.48
N VAL A 49 13.49 -1.05 -4.45
CA VAL A 49 14.96 -1.19 -4.49
C VAL A 49 15.63 0.16 -4.69
N ASN A 50 15.03 1.06 -5.49
CA ASN A 50 15.62 2.36 -5.78
C ASN A 50 15.16 3.48 -4.83
N HIS A 51 14.21 3.19 -3.94
CA HIS A 51 13.67 4.23 -3.06
C HIS A 51 14.56 4.47 -1.82
N PRO A 52 14.86 5.73 -1.49
CA PRO A 52 15.70 6.09 -0.32
C PRO A 52 15.17 5.60 1.04
N TYR A 53 13.89 5.20 1.12
CA TYR A 53 13.26 4.71 2.35
C TYR A 53 13.08 3.18 2.42
N THR A 54 13.13 2.46 1.31
CA THR A 54 12.91 0.99 1.34
C THR A 54 14.13 0.21 0.90
N SER A 55 15.05 0.83 0.18
CA SER A 55 16.22 0.19 -0.42
C SER A 55 17.11 -0.50 0.61
N PHE A 56 17.40 0.14 1.76
CA PHE A 56 18.28 -0.43 2.77
C PHE A 56 17.68 -1.69 3.40
N ILE A 57 16.40 -1.62 3.78
CA ILE A 57 15.68 -2.74 4.39
C ILE A 57 15.45 -3.86 3.38
N TYR A 58 15.10 -3.51 2.14
CA TYR A 58 14.98 -4.46 1.05
C TYR A 58 16.28 -5.24 0.88
N LYS A 59 17.41 -4.55 0.73
CA LYS A 59 18.73 -5.18 0.54
C LYS A 59 19.11 -6.08 1.72
N ARG A 60 18.86 -5.62 2.96
CA ARG A 60 19.12 -6.44 4.16
C ARG A 60 18.28 -7.70 4.22
N GLN A 61 17.00 -7.62 3.84
CA GLN A 61 16.11 -8.77 3.76
C GLN A 61 16.54 -9.76 2.66
N GLU A 62 17.14 -9.28 1.56
CA GLU A 62 17.68 -10.11 0.47
C GLU A 62 18.97 -10.83 0.85
N GLU A 63 19.88 -10.17 1.58
CA GLU A 63 21.19 -10.73 1.93
C GLU A 63 21.13 -11.82 3.01
N ASN A 64 20.41 -11.58 4.10
CA ASN A 64 20.36 -12.51 5.24
C ASN A 64 19.27 -12.19 6.29
N GLY A 65 18.52 -11.10 6.15
CA GLY A 65 17.47 -10.70 7.07
C GLY A 65 17.98 -10.35 8.48
N LEU A 66 19.29 -10.20 8.66
CA LEU A 66 19.86 -9.85 9.97
C LEU A 66 19.43 -8.44 10.34
N LYS A 67 18.94 -8.30 11.58
CA LYS A 67 18.51 -7.01 12.10
C LYS A 67 19.69 -6.03 12.09
N PRO A 68 19.58 -4.89 11.40
CA PRO A 68 20.61 -3.86 11.42
C PRO A 68 20.91 -3.37 12.83
N PHE A 69 22.17 -3.02 13.09
CA PHE A 69 22.59 -2.43 14.35
C PHE A 69 22.03 -1.00 14.49
N GLY A 70 21.89 -0.54 15.74
CA GLY A 70 21.37 0.81 16.02
C GLY A 70 22.20 1.91 15.38
N ILE A 71 23.54 1.73 15.29
CA ILE A 71 24.45 2.66 14.64
C ILE A 71 24.16 2.75 13.14
N GLU A 72 23.98 1.59 12.47
CA GLU A 72 23.65 1.53 11.03
C GLU A 72 22.31 2.21 10.70
N MET A 73 21.37 2.20 11.65
CA MET A 73 20.06 2.84 11.52
C MET A 73 20.02 4.30 11.98
N SER A 74 21.00 4.76 12.76
CA SER A 74 21.01 6.11 13.32
C SER A 74 21.12 7.20 12.25
N GLU A 75 21.85 6.89 11.17
CA GLU A 75 22.04 7.74 10.01
C GLU A 75 20.90 7.61 8.98
N ARG A 76 19.92 6.73 9.23
CA ARG A 76 18.85 6.43 8.27
C ARG A 76 17.64 7.34 8.42
N PRO A 77 16.88 7.54 7.32
CA PRO A 77 15.63 8.27 7.35
C PRO A 77 14.69 7.76 8.44
N ARG A 78 13.86 8.66 8.98
CA ARG A 78 12.91 8.34 10.06
C ARG A 78 12.00 7.18 9.69
N ASP A 79 11.57 7.13 8.45
CA ASP A 79 10.65 6.09 8.00
C ASP A 79 11.36 4.72 7.98
N GLU A 80 12.63 4.64 7.55
CA GLU A 80 13.40 3.37 7.61
C GLU A 80 13.53 2.89 9.06
N ARG A 81 13.76 3.83 9.98
CA ARG A 81 13.77 3.54 11.42
C ARG A 81 12.42 3.02 11.93
N ALA A 82 11.30 3.45 11.34
CA ALA A 82 9.98 2.93 11.70
C ALA A 82 9.82 1.47 11.27
N LEU A 83 10.26 1.11 10.06
CA LEU A 83 10.27 -0.28 9.60
C LEU A 83 11.24 -1.15 10.40
N TRP A 84 12.36 -0.59 10.87
CA TRP A 84 13.30 -1.28 11.75
C TRP A 84 12.74 -1.60 13.14
N ALA A 85 11.90 -0.73 13.70
CA ALA A 85 11.19 -1.01 14.95
C ALA A 85 10.30 -2.26 14.83
N GLU A 86 9.81 -2.53 13.61
CA GLU A 86 8.97 -3.67 13.28
C GLU A 86 9.72 -4.75 12.49
N TRP A 87 11.04 -4.90 12.66
CA TRP A 87 11.91 -5.74 11.81
C TRP A 87 11.43 -7.18 11.56
N THR A 88 10.65 -7.77 12.46
CA THR A 88 10.11 -9.12 12.31
C THR A 88 8.93 -9.22 11.33
N LYS A 89 8.38 -8.09 10.86
CA LYS A 89 7.20 -8.04 10.00
C LYS A 89 7.51 -7.90 8.50
N PRO A 90 8.52 -7.13 8.07
CA PRO A 90 8.90 -7.09 6.66
C PRO A 90 9.48 -8.42 6.19
N ALA A 91 9.04 -8.87 5.02
CA ALA A 91 9.61 -9.99 4.30
C ALA A 91 9.55 -9.73 2.80
N ILE A 92 10.45 -10.33 2.03
CA ILE A 92 10.38 -10.30 0.57
C ILE A 92 9.48 -11.46 0.11
N ILE A 93 8.36 -11.13 -0.51
CA ILE A 93 7.39 -12.08 -1.06
C ILE A 93 7.17 -11.70 -2.52
N ASN A 94 7.35 -12.65 -3.44
CA ASN A 94 7.28 -12.43 -4.90
C ASN A 94 8.20 -11.27 -5.37
N GLY A 95 9.35 -11.08 -4.73
CA GLY A 95 10.30 -10.02 -5.07
C GLY A 95 9.89 -8.61 -4.59
N MET A 96 8.83 -8.48 -3.78
CA MET A 96 8.41 -7.22 -3.17
C MET A 96 8.57 -7.27 -1.65
N LEU A 97 8.98 -6.15 -1.06
CA LEU A 97 8.98 -5.96 0.37
C LEU A 97 7.53 -5.78 0.86
N GLN A 98 7.09 -6.69 1.70
CA GLN A 98 5.72 -6.77 2.23
C GLN A 98 5.75 -6.86 3.76
N LEU A 99 4.76 -6.26 4.42
CA LEU A 99 4.57 -6.28 5.87
C LEU A 99 3.46 -7.26 6.24
N LEU A 100 3.73 -8.13 7.21
CA LEU A 100 2.70 -8.93 7.86
C LEU A 100 2.00 -8.12 8.95
N GLY A 101 0.72 -7.81 8.72
CA GLY A 101 -0.15 -7.17 9.69
C GLY A 101 -0.57 -8.10 10.84
N LYS A 102 -1.06 -7.52 11.94
CA LYS A 102 -1.62 -8.28 13.09
C LYS A 102 -2.89 -9.07 12.72
N ASP A 103 -3.54 -8.67 11.64
CA ASP A 103 -4.72 -9.26 11.03
C ASP A 103 -4.37 -10.40 10.04
N ASN A 104 -3.11 -10.85 10.00
CA ASN A 104 -2.55 -11.74 8.97
C ASN A 104 -2.70 -11.21 7.54
N GLN A 105 -2.99 -9.91 7.36
CA GLN A 105 -3.01 -9.32 6.03
C GLN A 105 -1.60 -8.92 5.62
N ILE A 106 -1.26 -9.25 4.37
CA ILE A 106 0.01 -8.91 3.77
C ILE A 106 -0.15 -7.59 3.04
N ARG A 107 0.68 -6.59 3.37
CA ARG A 107 0.61 -5.24 2.80
C ARG A 107 1.92 -4.89 2.11
N VAL A 108 1.87 -4.45 0.86
CA VAL A 108 3.07 -3.99 0.14
C VAL A 108 3.61 -2.73 0.83
N VAL A 109 4.92 -2.68 1.06
CA VAL A 109 5.57 -1.47 1.56
C VAL A 109 5.60 -0.45 0.43
N VAL A 110 4.70 0.52 0.47
CA VAL A 110 4.64 1.56 -0.54
C VAL A 110 5.74 2.59 -0.28
N PRO A 111 6.62 2.86 -1.26
CA PRO A 111 7.56 3.97 -1.19
C PRO A 111 6.79 5.28 -1.08
N ARG A 112 7.08 6.09 -0.06
CA ARG A 112 6.45 7.41 0.14
C ARG A 112 7.22 8.49 -0.60
N THR A 113 6.54 9.22 -1.46
CA THR A 113 7.01 10.47 -2.10
C THR A 113 7.04 11.63 -1.12
#